data_AF-A0A496XFB5-F1
#
_entry.id   AF-A0A496XFB5-F1
#
_cell.length_a   1.000
_cell.length_b   1.000
_cell.length_c   1.000
_cell.angle_alpha   90.00
_cell.angle_beta   90.00
_cell.angle_gamma   90.00
#
_symmetry.space_group_name_H-M   'P 1'
#
loop_
_entity.id
_entity.type
_entity.pdbx_description
1 polymer ?
#
loop_
_entity_poly.entity_id
_entity_poly.type
_entity_poly.pdbx_seq_one_letter_code
_entity_poly.pdbx_strand_id
1 'polypeptide(L)'
;MSKVRVVNKMPEFQTKMAYAMEGALREMASDILIESRNKAPVKNGHLRGESYSSQFAPLVHRVEYLIEYAEYQERGARKDGTHVVRKYTTAGTGAHFLEKTAEKYNLTKLKGKWRKHAQRVTV
;
A
#
# COMPACT_ATOMS: atom_id res chain seq x y z
N MET A 1 40.37 39.51 -5.01
CA MET A 1 39.98 38.11 -5.32
C MET A 1 38.71 37.77 -4.57
N SER A 2 37.64 37.39 -5.27
CA SER A 2 36.38 36.97 -4.66
C SER A 2 36.56 35.60 -3.99
N LYS A 3 36.14 35.48 -2.73
CA LYS A 3 36.25 34.25 -1.94
C LYS A 3 35.02 33.38 -2.22
N VAL A 4 35.17 32.39 -3.09
CA VAL A 4 34.10 31.42 -3.38
C VAL A 4 33.93 30.51 -2.15
N ARG A 5 32.72 30.45 -1.59
CA ARG A 5 32.36 29.55 -0.48
C ARG A 5 31.52 28.40 -1.02
N VAL A 6 32.04 27.18 -0.92
CA VAL A 6 31.27 25.97 -1.20
C VAL A 6 30.45 25.63 0.05
N VAL A 7 29.13 25.52 -0.10
CA VAL A 7 28.21 25.09 0.96
C VAL A 7 27.75 23.66 0.65
N ASN A 8 28.09 22.72 1.52
CA ASN A 8 27.66 21.33 1.34
C ASN A 8 26.18 21.17 1.75
N LYS A 9 25.32 20.93 0.75
CA LYS A 9 23.88 20.70 0.92
C LYS A 9 23.48 19.21 0.90
N MET A 10 24.44 18.30 0.75
CA MET A 10 24.18 16.86 0.63
C MET A 10 23.43 16.26 1.84
N PRO A 11 23.74 16.61 3.11
CA PRO A 11 23.01 16.05 4.24
C PRO A 11 21.52 16.47 4.27
N GLU A 12 21.26 17.72 3.90
CA GLU A 12 19.89 18.26 3.80
C GLU A 12 19.13 17.58 2.66
N PHE A 13 19.79 17.37 1.52
CA PHE A 13 19.23 16.63 0.39
C PHE A 13 18.84 15.20 0.77
N GLN A 14 19.74 14.45 1.40
CA GLN A 14 19.51 13.06 1.81
C GLN A 14 18.32 12.94 2.74
N THR A 15 18.23 13.84 3.71
CA THR A 15 17.13 13.90 4.67
C THR A 15 15.79 14.17 3.96
N LYS A 16 15.74 15.19 3.10
CA LYS A 16 14.53 15.51 2.32
C LYS A 16 14.13 14.37 1.38
N MET A 17 15.12 13.67 0.81
CA MET A 17 14.89 12.53 -0.06
C MET A 17 14.29 11.33 0.70
N ALA A 18 14.76 11.06 1.92
CA ALA A 18 14.19 10.02 2.78
C ALA A 18 12.71 10.29 3.08
N TYR A 19 12.35 11.53 3.40
CA TYR A 19 10.95 11.91 3.60
C TYR A 19 10.10 11.78 2.33
N ALA A 20 10.65 12.08 1.16
CA ALA A 20 9.97 11.87 -0.11
C ALA A 20 9.72 10.38 -0.40
N MET A 21 10.69 9.51 -0.10
CA MET A 21 10.54 8.05 -0.25
C MET A 21 9.44 7.51 0.66
N GLU A 22 9.48 7.91 1.94
CA GLU A 22 8.46 7.54 2.92
C GLU A 22 7.06 8.02 2.49
N GLY A 23 6.96 9.27 2.00
CA GLY A 23 5.71 9.82 1.48
C GLY A 23 5.15 9.01 0.31
N ALA A 24 6.00 8.56 -0.62
CA ALA A 24 5.59 7.75 -1.75
C ALA A 24 5.11 6.36 -1.33
N LEU A 25 5.82 5.71 -0.39
CA LEU A 25 5.45 4.38 0.10
C LEU A 25 4.17 4.41 0.93
N ARG A 26 3.99 5.42 1.79
CA ARG A 26 2.74 5.63 2.53
C ARG A 26 1.55 5.82 1.59
N GLU A 27 1.70 6.65 0.56
CA GLU A 27 0.65 6.86 -0.44
C GLU A 27 0.36 5.58 -1.25
N MET A 28 1.36 4.74 -1.46
CA MET A 28 1.18 3.44 -2.12
C MET A 28 0.41 2.46 -1.22
N ALA A 29 0.77 2.36 0.07
CA ALA A 29 0.10 1.50 1.03
C ALA A 29 -1.38 1.87 1.20
N SER A 30 -1.69 3.17 1.28
CA SER A 30 -3.07 3.66 1.34
C SER A 30 -3.88 3.31 0.08
N ASP A 31 -3.28 3.45 -1.10
CA ASP A 31 -3.94 3.07 -2.35
C ASP A 31 -4.20 1.56 -2.43
N ILE A 32 -3.24 0.73 -2.03
CA ILE A 32 -3.40 -0.73 -1.96
C ILE A 32 -4.54 -1.08 -1.00
N LEU A 33 -4.60 -0.44 0.16
CA LEU A 33 -5.67 -0.64 1.12
C LEU A 33 -7.05 -0.28 0.51
N ILE A 34 -7.17 0.88 -0.13
CA ILE A 34 -8.43 1.32 -0.76
C ILE A 34 -8.85 0.36 -1.88
N GLU A 35 -7.95 0.02 -2.79
CA GLU A 35 -8.29 -0.84 -3.93
C GLU A 35 -8.57 -2.29 -3.48
N SER A 36 -7.82 -2.83 -2.51
CA SER A 36 -8.07 -4.16 -1.96
C SER A 36 -9.41 -4.22 -1.24
N ARG A 37 -9.80 -3.19 -0.46
CA ARG A 37 -11.11 -3.13 0.23
C ARG A 37 -12.28 -3.21 -0.75
N ASN A 38 -12.16 -2.58 -1.92
CA ASN A 38 -13.20 -2.62 -2.96
C ASN A 38 -13.35 -4.02 -3.57
N LYS A 39 -12.25 -4.78 -3.68
CA LYS A 39 -12.23 -6.16 -4.20
C LYS A 39 -12.51 -7.21 -3.12
N ALA A 40 -12.39 -6.84 -1.84
CA ALA A 40 -12.62 -7.74 -0.73
C ALA A 40 -14.08 -8.24 -0.74
N PRO A 41 -14.29 -9.57 -0.69
CA PRO A 41 -15.61 -10.17 -0.84
C PRO A 41 -16.38 -10.16 0.48
N VAL A 42 -17.34 -9.24 0.66
CA VAL A 42 -18.30 -9.33 1.78
C VAL A 42 -19.67 -8.74 1.41
N LYS A 43 -20.72 -9.49 1.75
CA LYS A 43 -22.14 -9.05 1.78
C LYS A 43 -22.57 -8.57 3.19
N ASN A 44 -22.04 -9.16 4.27
CA ASN A 44 -22.26 -8.80 5.69
C ASN A 44 -21.00 -9.07 6.55
N GLY A 45 -20.63 -8.18 7.48
CA GLY A 45 -19.49 -8.31 8.40
C GLY A 45 -18.52 -7.11 8.41
N HIS A 46 -17.44 -7.19 9.19
CA HIS A 46 -16.50 -6.07 9.40
C HIS A 46 -15.20 -6.15 8.56
N LEU A 47 -15.09 -7.06 7.58
CA LEU A 47 -13.85 -7.25 6.79
C LEU A 47 -13.33 -5.95 6.18
N ARG A 48 -14.21 -5.21 5.50
CA ARG A 48 -13.84 -3.93 4.92
C ARG A 48 -13.58 -2.89 6.00
N GLY A 49 -14.13 -3.00 7.19
CA GLY A 49 -13.94 -2.06 8.30
C GLY A 49 -12.62 -2.25 9.05
N GLU A 50 -12.21 -3.51 9.25
CA GLU A 50 -11.04 -3.94 10.03
C GLU A 50 -9.82 -4.14 9.13
N SER A 51 -9.46 -3.10 8.39
CA SER A 51 -8.32 -3.12 7.48
C SER A 51 -7.50 -1.85 7.65
N TYR A 52 -6.19 -2.00 7.72
CA TYR A 52 -5.28 -0.95 8.15
C TYR A 52 -4.04 -0.93 7.28
N SER A 53 -3.47 0.27 7.12
CA SER A 53 -2.12 0.46 6.64
C SER A 53 -1.30 1.14 7.73
N SER A 54 -0.11 0.61 7.99
CA SER A 54 0.78 1.10 9.04
C SER A 54 2.22 1.11 8.55
N GLN A 55 3.06 1.94 9.17
CA GLN A 55 4.51 1.88 8.98
C GLN A 55 5.04 0.79 9.91
N PHE A 56 5.68 -0.24 9.36
CA PHE A 56 6.27 -1.33 10.13
C PHE A 56 7.73 -1.02 10.50
N ALA A 57 8.47 -0.41 9.57
CA ALA A 57 9.83 0.05 9.76
C ALA A 57 10.09 1.24 8.81
N PRO A 58 11.20 1.99 8.96
CA PRO A 58 11.56 3.03 8.00
C PRO A 58 11.55 2.49 6.57
N LEU A 59 10.84 3.17 5.66
CA LEU A 59 10.66 2.73 4.27
C LEU A 59 9.96 1.37 4.09
N VAL A 60 9.25 0.89 5.11
CA VAL A 60 8.48 -0.36 5.07
C VAL A 60 7.09 -0.12 5.62
N HIS A 61 6.09 -0.23 4.74
CA HIS A 61 4.68 -0.17 5.11
C HIS A 61 4.04 -1.54 4.97
N ARG A 62 3.08 -1.79 5.87
CA ARG A 62 2.25 -2.99 5.87
C ARG A 62 0.80 -2.60 5.58
N VAL A 63 0.10 -3.47 4.86
CA VAL A 63 -1.35 -3.44 4.70
C VAL A 63 -1.88 -4.77 5.19
N GLU A 64 -2.83 -4.73 6.12
CA GLU A 64 -3.34 -5.94 6.78
C GLU A 64 -4.84 -5.85 7.06
N TYR A 65 -5.46 -7.03 7.21
CA TYR A 65 -6.85 -7.20 7.63
C TYR A 65 -6.84 -7.93 8.98
N LEU A 66 -7.28 -7.27 10.05
CA LEU A 66 -7.17 -7.76 11.43
C LEU A 66 -8.37 -8.61 11.84
N ILE A 67 -8.75 -9.54 10.97
CA ILE A 67 -9.88 -10.44 11.19
C ILE A 67 -9.44 -11.86 10.86
N GLU A 68 -9.73 -12.79 11.76
CA GLU A 68 -9.38 -14.21 11.62
C GLU A 68 -9.85 -14.78 10.28
N TYR A 69 -11.09 -14.48 9.88
CA TYR A 69 -11.62 -15.02 8.63
C TYR A 69 -11.13 -14.35 7.35
N ALA A 70 -10.33 -13.28 7.44
CA ALA A 70 -9.81 -12.57 6.28
C ALA A 70 -8.94 -13.49 5.43
N GLU A 71 -8.16 -14.36 6.06
CA GLU A 71 -7.30 -15.31 5.36
C GLU A 71 -8.08 -16.37 4.58
N TYR A 72 -9.20 -16.88 5.12
CA TYR A 72 -10.06 -17.79 4.38
C TYR A 72 -10.62 -17.10 3.13
N GLN A 73 -11.08 -15.86 3.26
CA GLN A 73 -11.64 -15.12 2.15
C GLN A 73 -10.60 -14.72 1.11
N GLU A 74 -9.37 -14.40 1.53
CA GLU A 74 -8.24 -14.16 0.63
C GLU A 74 -7.94 -15.42 -0.19
N ARG A 75 -8.00 -16.61 0.42
CA ARG A 75 -7.86 -17.89 -0.27
C ARG A 75 -9.12 -18.34 -1.05
N GLY A 76 -10.16 -17.51 -1.07
CA GLY A 76 -11.40 -17.79 -1.77
C GLY A 76 -12.31 -18.81 -1.10
N ALA A 77 -12.22 -18.96 0.22
CA ALA A 77 -13.14 -19.75 1.03
C ALA A 77 -14.20 -18.87 1.72
N ARG A 78 -15.22 -19.53 2.28
CA ARG A 78 -16.20 -18.89 3.16
C ARG A 78 -15.53 -18.38 4.44
N LYS A 79 -16.24 -17.51 5.17
CA LYS A 79 -15.82 -16.95 6.46
C LYS A 79 -15.37 -18.02 7.47
N ASP A 80 -15.98 -19.20 7.42
CA ASP A 80 -15.73 -20.32 8.31
C ASP A 80 -14.71 -21.34 7.74
N GLY A 81 -14.14 -21.09 6.56
CA GLY A 81 -13.20 -21.99 5.89
C GLY A 81 -13.82 -23.27 5.33
N THR A 82 -15.12 -23.52 5.52
CA THR A 82 -15.74 -24.83 5.24
C THR A 82 -15.88 -25.14 3.74
N HIS A 83 -16.00 -24.12 2.90
CA HIS A 83 -16.26 -24.28 1.46
C HIS A 83 -15.50 -23.27 0.63
N VAL A 84 -15.03 -23.72 -0.54
CA VAL A 84 -14.47 -22.86 -1.58
C VAL A 84 -15.58 -22.12 -2.32
N VAL A 85 -15.42 -20.80 -2.47
CA VAL A 85 -16.33 -19.92 -3.19
C VAL A 85 -16.03 -20.04 -4.69
N ARG A 86 -16.94 -20.70 -5.42
CA ARG A 86 -16.80 -20.88 -6.88
C ARG A 86 -17.30 -19.68 -7.69
N LYS A 87 -18.29 -18.94 -7.16
CA LYS A 87 -18.90 -17.78 -7.81
C LYS A 87 -19.14 -16.69 -6.78
N TYR A 88 -18.58 -15.51 -7.03
CA TYR A 88 -18.80 -14.32 -6.22
C TYR A 88 -20.04 -13.60 -6.73
N THR A 89 -20.95 -13.25 -5.81
CA THR A 89 -22.20 -12.56 -6.17
C THR A 89 -22.00 -11.08 -6.47
N THR A 90 -20.92 -10.48 -5.98
CA THR A 90 -20.60 -9.06 -6.16
C THR A 90 -19.54 -8.91 -7.24
N ALA A 91 -19.88 -8.18 -8.30
CA ALA A 91 -18.95 -7.89 -9.40
C ALA A 91 -17.67 -7.20 -8.88
N GLY A 92 -16.52 -7.62 -9.42
CA GLY A 92 -15.21 -7.07 -9.03
C GLY A 92 -14.65 -7.59 -7.70
N THR A 93 -15.38 -8.45 -6.99
CA THR A 93 -14.88 -9.12 -5.78
C THR A 93 -14.33 -10.50 -6.08
N GLY A 94 -13.39 -10.98 -5.25
CA GLY A 94 -12.80 -12.29 -5.45
C GLY A 94 -11.75 -12.66 -4.43
N ALA A 95 -11.19 -13.86 -4.60
CA ALA A 95 -9.99 -14.31 -3.90
C ALA A 95 -8.76 -13.49 -4.33
N HIS A 96 -7.74 -13.50 -3.48
CA HIS A 96 -6.47 -12.81 -3.65
C HIS A 96 -6.66 -11.29 -3.83
N PHE A 97 -7.61 -10.70 -3.10
CA PHE A 97 -7.97 -9.30 -3.26
C PHE A 97 -6.88 -8.36 -2.75
N LEU A 98 -6.13 -8.78 -1.73
CA LEU A 98 -4.99 -8.04 -1.22
C LEU A 98 -3.74 -8.31 -2.07
N GLU A 99 -3.41 -9.58 -2.29
CA GLU A 99 -2.24 -10.00 -3.05
C GLU A 99 -2.23 -9.44 -4.49
N LYS A 100 -3.30 -9.66 -5.27
CA LYS A 100 -3.39 -9.14 -6.65
C LYS A 100 -3.35 -7.61 -6.71
N THR A 101 -3.84 -6.96 -5.66
CA THR A 101 -3.75 -5.50 -5.57
C THR A 101 -2.32 -5.07 -5.29
N ALA A 102 -1.61 -5.72 -4.37
CA ALA A 102 -0.20 -5.43 -4.11
C ALA A 102 0.67 -5.65 -5.36
N GLU A 103 0.49 -6.78 -6.07
CA GLU A 103 1.22 -7.09 -7.32
C GLU A 103 1.02 -6.01 -8.40
N LYS A 104 -0.22 -5.55 -8.58
CA LYS A 104 -0.54 -4.46 -9.52
C LYS A 104 0.25 -3.18 -9.23
N TYR A 105 0.49 -2.89 -7.94
CA TYR A 105 1.19 -1.67 -7.53
C TYR A 105 2.72 -1.79 -7.61
N ASN A 106 3.27 -2.99 -7.41
CA ASN A 106 4.72 -3.25 -7.47
C ASN A 106 5.34 -2.94 -8.84
N LEU A 107 4.62 -3.12 -9.95
CA LEU A 107 5.23 -3.11 -11.29
C LEU A 107 5.19 -1.76 -12.01
N THR A 108 4.23 -0.88 -11.73
CA THR A 108 4.01 0.33 -12.54
C THR A 108 3.73 1.61 -11.77
N LYS A 109 3.00 1.54 -10.65
CA LYS A 109 2.53 2.73 -9.92
C LYS A 109 3.55 3.33 -8.97
N LEU A 110 4.48 2.53 -8.44
CA LEU A 110 5.53 3.02 -7.53
C LEU A 110 6.42 4.09 -8.19
N LYS A 111 6.82 3.90 -9.46
CA LYS A 111 7.65 4.87 -10.18
C LYS A 111 6.97 6.24 -10.32
N GLY A 112 5.67 6.26 -10.62
CA GLY A 112 4.89 7.49 -10.73
C GLY A 112 4.77 8.23 -9.40
N LYS A 113 4.47 7.48 -8.31
CA LYS A 113 4.41 8.05 -6.95
C LYS A 113 5.77 8.58 -6.52
N TRP A 114 6.84 7.84 -6.77
CA TRP A 114 8.20 8.29 -6.51
C TRP A 114 8.49 9.62 -7.20
N ARG A 115 8.27 9.71 -8.51
CA ARG A 115 8.52 10.94 -9.28
C ARG A 115 7.76 12.14 -8.70
N LYS A 116 6.49 11.96 -8.34
CA LYS A 116 5.64 13.00 -7.72
C LYS A 116 6.24 13.53 -6.41
N HIS A 117 6.76 12.65 -5.55
CA HIS A 117 7.33 13.05 -4.26
C HIS A 117 8.76 13.59 -4.40
N ALA A 118 9.59 12.96 -5.23
CA ALA A 118 10.97 13.38 -5.48
C ALA A 118 11.08 14.79 -6.12
N GLN A 119 10.12 15.17 -6.97
CA GLN A 119 10.05 16.52 -7.56
C GLN A 119 9.90 17.65 -6.53
N ARG A 120 9.50 17.32 -5.30
CA ARG A 120 9.33 18.29 -4.21
C ARG A 120 10.61 18.48 -3.38
N VAL A 121 11.65 17.70 -3.66
CA VAL A 121 12.94 17.78 -2.96
C VAL A 121 13.78 18.88 -3.60
N THR A 122 13.92 20.01 -2.90
CA THR A 122 14.78 21.14 -3.27
C THR A 122 15.68 21.51 -2.09
N VAL A 123 16.91 21.99 -2.36
CA VAL A 123 17.96 22.24 -1.35
C VAL A 123 18.78 23.47 -1.69
#